data_AF-A0A669BXZ9-F1
#
_entry.id   AF-A0A669BXZ9-F1
#
_cell.length_a   1.000
_cell.length_b   1.000
_cell.length_c   1.000
_cell.angle_alpha   90.00
_cell.angle_beta   90.00
_cell.angle_gamma   90.00
#
_symmetry.space_group_name_H-M   'P 1'
#
loop_
_entity.id
_entity.type
_entity.pdbx_description
1 polymer ?
#
loop_
_entity_poly.entity_id
_entity_poly.type
_entity_poly.pdbx_seq_one_letter_code
_entity_poly.pdbx_strand_id
1 'polypeptide(L)'
;MLNKAPRLKSRIKTKAKGNINVRPASEAMIELLTLLFLNSLAEEAKAKAFEDKSATIRAQHVRAVSKVGLCSQHYINNTII
;
A
#
# COMPACT_ATOMS: atom_id res chain seq x y z
N MET A 1 -20.16 -3.79 -0.82
CA MET A 1 -19.69 -5.18 -0.80
C MET A 1 -18.34 -5.21 -0.13
N LEU A 2 -18.23 -5.77 1.08
CA LEU A 2 -16.91 -6.04 1.66
C LEU A 2 -16.33 -7.22 0.89
N ASN A 3 -15.63 -6.93 -0.21
CA ASN A 3 -14.86 -7.95 -0.91
C ASN A 3 -13.86 -8.51 0.10
N LYS A 4 -13.82 -9.85 0.24
CA LYS A 4 -12.93 -10.54 1.18
C LYS A 4 -11.55 -9.90 1.16
N ALA A 5 -10.94 -9.73 2.34
CA ALA A 5 -9.60 -9.21 2.47
C ALA A 5 -8.68 -9.92 1.45
N PRO A 6 -7.84 -9.17 0.71
CA PRO A 6 -7.00 -9.75 -0.33
C PRO A 6 -6.19 -10.91 0.26
N ARG A 7 -6.05 -12.02 -0.46
CA ARG A 7 -5.20 -13.16 -0.03
C ARG A 7 -3.71 -12.78 -0.08
N LEU A 8 -3.30 -11.85 0.78
CA LEU A 8 -1.97 -11.24 0.81
C LEU A 8 -0.92 -12.27 1.22
N LYS A 9 -1.24 -13.17 2.16
CA LYS A 9 -0.34 -14.24 2.60
C LYS A 9 0.16 -15.13 1.48
N SER A 10 -0.70 -15.59 0.57
CA SER A 10 -0.25 -16.42 -0.55
C SER A 10 0.67 -15.62 -1.47
N ARG A 11 0.34 -14.35 -1.72
CA ARG A 11 1.16 -13.47 -2.56
C ARG A 11 2.53 -13.17 -1.94
N ILE A 12 2.58 -12.97 -0.63
CA ILE A 12 3.82 -12.77 0.14
C ILE A 12 4.68 -14.02 0.07
N LYS A 13 4.09 -15.21 0.31
CA LYS A 13 4.81 -16.48 0.20
C LYS A 13 5.40 -16.72 -1.20
N THR A 14 4.66 -16.41 -2.27
CA THR A 14 5.17 -16.55 -3.65
C THR A 14 6.32 -15.58 -3.97
N LYS A 15 6.41 -14.45 -3.28
CA LYS A 15 7.44 -13.43 -3.51
C LYS A 15 8.64 -13.53 -2.55
N ALA A 16 8.50 -14.26 -1.45
CA ALA A 16 9.57 -14.42 -0.48
C ALA A 16 10.70 -15.31 -1.00
N LYS A 17 11.94 -14.94 -0.69
CA LYS A 17 13.11 -15.78 -0.97
C LYS A 17 13.21 -16.85 0.12
N GLY A 18 12.56 -17.99 -0.12
CA GLY A 18 12.55 -19.14 0.80
C GLY A 18 11.21 -19.36 1.50
N ASN A 19 11.14 -20.44 2.27
CA ASN A 19 9.92 -20.82 2.97
C ASN A 19 9.71 -19.95 4.21
N ILE A 20 8.84 -18.94 4.10
CA ILE A 20 8.50 -18.07 5.23
C ILE A 20 7.20 -18.51 5.92
N ASN A 21 7.20 -18.44 7.25
CA ASN A 21 6.01 -18.61 8.05
C ASN A 21 5.41 -17.25 8.40
N VAL A 22 4.19 -16.98 7.94
CA VAL A 22 3.43 -15.77 8.28
C VAL A 22 2.37 -16.16 9.29
N ARG A 23 2.57 -15.74 10.55
CA ARG A 23 1.65 -15.99 11.66
C ARG A 23 0.37 -15.14 11.49
N PRO A 24 -0.79 -15.57 12.04
CA PRO A 24 -2.06 -14.85 11.87
C PRO A 24 -2.02 -13.37 12.27
N ALA A 25 -1.34 -13.02 13.37
CA ALA A 25 -1.19 -11.62 13.78
C ALA A 25 -0.37 -10.79 12.78
N SER A 26 0.73 -11.35 12.26
CA SER A 26 1.54 -10.69 11.22
C SER A 26 0.76 -10.54 9.91
N GLU A 27 -0.06 -11.53 9.55
CA GLU A 27 -0.96 -11.48 8.41
C GLU A 27 -1.95 -10.31 8.53
N ALA A 28 -2.62 -10.18 9.68
CA ALA A 28 -3.53 -9.05 9.95
C ALA A 28 -2.83 -7.68 9.92
N MET A 29 -1.61 -7.57 10.47
CA MET A 29 -0.83 -6.33 10.42
C MET A 29 -0.45 -5.94 8.99
N ILE A 30 -0.05 -6.92 8.16
CA ILE A 30 0.29 -6.65 6.76
C ILE A 30 -0.95 -6.23 5.97
N GLU A 31 -2.10 -6.84 6.23
CA GLU A 31 -3.38 -6.42 5.64
C GLU A 31 -3.73 -4.98 6.03
N LEU A 32 -3.63 -4.63 7.31
CA LEU A 32 -3.88 -3.27 7.80
C LEU A 32 -2.92 -2.25 7.13
N LEU A 33 -1.62 -2.53 7.14
CA LEU A 33 -0.62 -1.67 6.51
C LEU A 33 -0.87 -1.51 5.01
N THR A 34 -1.29 -2.57 4.32
CA THR A 34 -1.64 -2.52 2.90
C THR A 34 -2.84 -1.59 2.66
N LEU A 35 -3.87 -1.68 3.51
CA LEU A 35 -5.05 -0.80 3.41
C LEU A 35 -4.68 0.67 3.66
N LEU A 36 -3.91 0.96 4.69
CA LEU A 36 -3.48 2.32 5.01
C LEU A 36 -2.62 2.91 3.89
N PHE A 37 -1.69 2.11 3.34
CA PHE A 37 -0.86 2.51 2.20
C PHE A 37 -1.71 2.82 0.97
N LEU A 38 -2.64 1.93 0.59
CA LEU A 38 -3.50 2.15 -0.57
C LEU A 38 -4.42 3.37 -0.39
N ASN A 39 -4.90 3.61 0.82
CA ASN A 39 -5.71 4.78 1.14
C ASN A 39 -4.93 6.09 0.98
N SER A 40 -3.71 6.17 1.55
CA SER A 40 -2.83 7.34 1.39
C SER A 40 -2.50 7.58 -0.09
N LEU A 41 -2.12 6.52 -0.80
CA LEU A 41 -1.79 6.60 -2.22
C LEU A 41 -2.98 7.09 -3.07
N ALA A 42 -4.19 6.66 -2.74
CA ALA A 42 -5.41 7.09 -3.42
C ALA A 42 -5.73 8.56 -3.17
N GLU A 43 -5.61 9.05 -1.93
CA GLU A 43 -5.82 10.47 -1.60
C GLU A 43 -4.79 11.38 -2.30
N GLU A 44 -3.51 10.98 -2.29
CA GLU A 44 -2.47 11.72 -3.01
C GLU A 44 -2.69 11.71 -4.54
N ALA A 45 -3.05 10.55 -5.11
CA ALA A 45 -3.34 10.44 -6.54
C ALA A 45 -4.60 11.22 -6.94
N LYS A 46 -5.59 11.33 -6.05
CA LYS A 46 -6.78 12.16 -6.23
C LYS A 46 -6.42 13.65 -6.24
N ALA A 47 -5.54 14.09 -5.34
CA ALA A 47 -5.03 15.46 -5.34
C ALA A 47 -4.33 15.79 -6.67
N LYS A 48 -3.48 14.88 -7.18
CA LYS A 48 -2.87 15.04 -8.51
C LYS A 48 -3.86 15.04 -9.67
N ALA A 49 -4.88 14.19 -9.62
CA ALA A 49 -5.94 14.23 -10.62
C ALA A 49 -6.68 15.58 -10.63
N PHE A 50 -6.91 16.16 -9.45
CA PHE A 50 -7.57 17.45 -9.31
C PHE A 50 -6.70 18.60 -9.83
N GLU A 51 -5.40 18.61 -9.52
CA GLU A 51 -4.42 19.57 -10.09
C GLU A 51 -4.44 19.53 -11.63
N ASP A 52 -4.51 18.34 -12.21
CA ASP A 52 -4.60 18.10 -13.66
C ASP A 52 -6.00 18.38 -14.25
N LYS A 53 -6.95 18.88 -13.45
CA LYS A 53 -8.37 19.09 -13.83
C LYS A 53 -9.04 17.83 -14.41
N SER A 54 -8.61 16.66 -13.95
CA SER A 54 -9.10 15.35 -14.39
C SER A 54 -10.25 14.87 -13.52
N ALA A 55 -11.37 14.49 -14.14
CA ALA A 55 -12.52 13.90 -13.44
C ALA A 55 -12.25 12.47 -12.92
N THR A 56 -11.19 11.80 -13.38
CA THR A 56 -10.84 10.42 -13.00
C THR A 56 -9.37 10.30 -12.60
N ILE A 57 -9.08 9.38 -11.67
CA ILE A 57 -7.70 8.99 -11.34
C ILE A 57 -7.18 8.08 -12.46
N ARG A 58 -6.07 8.47 -13.09
CA ARG A 58 -5.39 7.72 -14.16
C ARG A 58 -4.03 7.22 -13.70
N ALA A 59 -3.46 6.31 -14.47
CA ALA A 59 -2.15 5.72 -14.19
C ALA A 59 -1.03 6.75 -14.03
N GLN A 60 -1.09 7.90 -14.72
CA GLN A 60 -0.10 8.97 -14.59
C GLN A 60 -0.14 9.66 -13.21
N HIS A 61 -1.32 9.87 -12.63
CA HIS A 61 -1.46 10.49 -11.30
C HIS A 61 -0.89 9.56 -10.23
N VAL A 62 -1.18 8.25 -10.33
CA VAL A 62 -0.60 7.23 -9.45
C VAL A 62 0.92 7.19 -9.59
N ARG A 63 1.46 7.22 -10.82
CA ARG A 63 2.92 7.26 -11.08
C ARG A 63 3.61 8.49 -10.50
N ALA A 64 2.93 9.63 -10.46
CA ALA A 64 3.46 10.86 -9.91
C ALA A 64 3.68 10.77 -8.39
N VAL A 65 2.76 10.11 -7.68
CA VAL A 65 2.81 10.02 -6.21
C VAL A 65 3.52 8.77 -5.68
N SER A 66 3.61 7.71 -6.48
CA SER A 66 4.25 6.44 -6.06
C SER A 66 5.76 6.51 -5.89
N LYS A 67 6.42 7.62 -6.30
CA LYS A 67 7.83 7.88 -6.01
C LYS A 67 8.06 8.48 -4.62
N VAL A 68 7.05 9.14 -4.04
CA VAL A 68 7.14 9.89 -2.77
C VAL A 68 6.78 9.01 -1.57
N GLY A 69 5.93 8.00 -1.75
CA GLY A 69 5.48 7.10 -0.68
C GLY A 69 6.58 6.27 0.00
N LEU A 70 7.77 6.13 -0.61
CA LEU A 70 8.94 5.51 0.03
C LEU A 70 9.74 6.46 0.93
N CYS A 71 9.57 7.79 0.81
CA CYS A 71 10.22 8.74 1.73
C CYS A 71 9.55 8.76 3.11
N SER A 72 8.24 8.44 3.20
CA SER A 72 7.54 8.27 4.47
C SER A 72 7.96 7.01 5.24
N GLN A 73 8.74 6.10 4.62
CA GLN A 73 9.37 4.98 5.33
C GLN A 73 10.38 5.44 6.39
N HIS A 74 10.83 6.70 6.34
CA HIS A 74 11.64 7.27 7.41
C HIS A 74 10.86 7.37 8.74
N TYR A 75 9.53 7.45 8.72
CA TYR A 75 8.71 7.52 9.93
C TYR A 75 8.39 6.13 10.54
N ILE A 76 8.46 5.05 9.75
CA ILE A 76 8.22 3.69 10.26
C ILE A 76 9.50 3.09 10.87
N ASN A 77 10.67 3.48 10.39
CA ASN A 77 11.96 2.98 10.89
C ASN A 77 12.34 3.52 12.29
N ASN A 78 11.54 4.41 12.90
CA ASN A 78 11.79 4.95 14.24
C ASN A 78 10.70 4.61 15.28
N THR A 79 9.80 3.67 14.99
CA THR A 79 8.74 3.25 15.94
C THR A 79 8.65 1.73 16.10
N ILE A 80 9.48 0.96 15.37
CA ILE A 80 9.58 -0.49 15.54
C ILE A 80 11.06 -0.90 15.54
N ILE A 81 11.83 -0.39 16.51
CA ILE A 81 12.99 -1.05 17.10
C ILE A 81 12.94 -0.79 18.61
#